data_AF-A0A954N5X3-F1
#
_entry.id   AF-A0A954N5X3-F1
#
_cell.length_a   1.000
_cell.length_b   1.000
_cell.length_c   1.000
_cell.angle_alpha   90.00
_cell.angle_beta   90.00
_cell.angle_gamma   90.00
#
_symmetry.space_group_name_H-M   'P 1'
#
loop_
_entity.id
_entity.type
_entity.pdbx_description
1 polymer ?
#
loop_
_entity_poly.entity_id
_entity_poly.type
_entity_poly.pdbx_seq_one_letter_code
_entity_poly.pdbx_strand_id
1 'polypeptide(L)'
;RIEIPAPEDPEKLQPYWVPAERLSAVRAAYPNGVERERYQIPEGLDKAWDQLAARLAIIRGLIEICGPIRGSELAKRLAITVPQAEASLEALEGEGIVLRGRFTRESKPQQDWKQDETEVTEAEKREKPELEWCHRRLLARIHRLTMDGLRQQIQPVDIGVYQQFLFQHHGLHHLCHKTGENGLFEVITQLQGLDLPAMAWESDLIAPRMDAYSARMLDELCLEGTVTWGRMFPPKRDPERSRPMASLTRVVPISLFVRNDLAWLSAKSPLPDTTGLGSRSQEVLDYLQHRGASFADDLAAQLQLLPIQLEESLGELISYGFVNADGFGGFRQLLEQR
;
A
#
# COMPACT_ATOMS: atom_id res chain seq x y z
N ARG A 1 14.75 -24.17 -45.47
CA ARG A 1 15.14 -24.62 -44.10
C ARG A 1 16.63 -24.94 -44.12
N ILE A 2 17.38 -24.42 -43.15
CA ILE A 2 18.83 -24.64 -43.00
C ILE A 2 19.10 -25.25 -41.64
N GLU A 3 20.01 -26.22 -41.57
CA GLU A 3 20.49 -26.81 -40.33
C GLU A 3 21.89 -26.29 -40.03
N ILE A 4 22.06 -25.63 -38.89
CA ILE A 4 23.30 -24.95 -38.51
C ILE A 4 23.92 -25.73 -37.34
N PRO A 5 25.21 -26.12 -37.43
CA PRO A 5 25.90 -26.79 -36.33
C PRO A 5 26.09 -25.82 -35.16
N ALA A 6 25.88 -26.32 -33.93
CA ALA A 6 26.17 -25.53 -32.75
C ALA A 6 27.70 -25.32 -32.63
N PRO A 7 28.17 -24.14 -32.22
CA PRO A 7 29.60 -23.84 -32.13
C PRO A 7 30.33 -24.67 -31.06
N GLU A 8 29.62 -25.14 -30.03
CA GLU A 8 30.16 -25.96 -28.94
C GLU A 8 30.08 -27.46 -29.23
N ASP A 9 29.19 -27.87 -30.15
CA ASP A 9 28.95 -29.27 -30.51
C ASP A 9 28.54 -29.35 -32.00
N PRO A 10 29.50 -29.62 -32.90
CA PRO A 10 29.25 -29.64 -34.34
C PRO A 10 28.36 -30.81 -34.79
N GLU A 11 28.15 -31.83 -33.94
CA GLU A 11 27.22 -32.94 -34.23
C GLU A 11 25.76 -32.51 -33.99
N LYS A 12 25.54 -31.46 -33.19
CA LYS A 12 24.22 -30.93 -32.89
C LYS A 12 23.77 -29.87 -33.90
N LEU A 13 22.94 -30.31 -34.84
CA LEU A 13 22.33 -29.44 -35.85
C LEU A 13 21.04 -28.79 -35.35
N GLN A 14 20.97 -27.46 -35.40
CA GLN A 14 19.78 -26.67 -35.07
C GLN A 14 19.04 -26.24 -36.34
N PRO A 15 17.72 -26.52 -36.46
CA PRO A 15 16.95 -26.15 -37.64
C PRO A 15 16.47 -24.69 -37.60
N TYR A 16 16.72 -23.95 -38.68
CA TYR A 16 16.28 -22.58 -38.89
C TYR A 16 15.42 -22.43 -40.14
N TRP A 17 14.42 -21.55 -40.03
CA TRP A 17 13.62 -21.07 -41.15
C TRP A 17 14.15 -19.71 -41.58
N VAL A 18 14.46 -19.60 -42.86
CA VAL A 18 15.11 -18.41 -43.43
C VAL A 18 14.22 -17.90 -44.56
N PRO A 19 13.86 -16.61 -44.55
CA PRO A 19 13.11 -16.02 -45.64
C PRO A 19 13.99 -15.96 -46.90
N ALA A 20 13.40 -16.23 -48.07
CA ALA A 20 14.15 -16.43 -49.32
C ALA A 20 15.04 -15.22 -49.69
N GLU A 21 14.59 -14.00 -49.37
CA GLU A 21 15.31 -12.74 -49.61
C GLU A 21 16.53 -12.52 -48.70
N ARG A 22 16.69 -13.32 -47.63
CA ARG A 22 17.87 -13.29 -46.75
C ARG A 22 18.72 -14.55 -46.86
N LEU A 23 18.39 -15.45 -47.79
CA LEU A 23 19.10 -16.72 -47.93
C LEU A 23 20.59 -16.52 -48.29
N SER A 24 20.92 -15.55 -49.16
CA SER A 24 22.33 -15.27 -49.51
C SER A 24 23.14 -14.75 -48.32
N ALA A 25 22.52 -13.97 -47.42
CA ALA A 25 23.15 -13.54 -46.17
C ALA A 25 23.36 -14.73 -45.23
N VAL A 26 22.38 -15.62 -45.07
CA VAL A 26 22.55 -16.80 -44.20
C VAL A 26 23.62 -17.74 -44.74
N ARG A 27 23.70 -17.97 -46.06
CA ARG A 27 24.78 -18.74 -46.69
C ARG A 27 26.16 -18.17 -46.38
N ALA A 28 26.31 -16.85 -46.44
CA ALA A 28 27.57 -16.18 -46.11
C ALA A 28 27.89 -16.23 -44.60
N ALA A 29 26.88 -16.08 -43.73
CA ALA A 29 27.06 -16.12 -42.29
C ALA A 29 27.44 -17.52 -41.76
N TYR A 30 26.88 -18.58 -42.37
CA TYR A 30 27.05 -19.98 -41.95
C TYR A 30 27.53 -20.88 -43.11
N PRO A 31 28.84 -20.85 -43.46
CA PRO A 31 29.38 -21.67 -44.54
C PRO A 31 29.20 -23.18 -44.34
N ASN A 32 29.15 -23.64 -43.08
CA ASN A 32 28.98 -25.05 -42.71
C ASN A 32 27.50 -25.45 -42.51
N GLY A 33 26.56 -24.55 -42.81
CA GLY A 33 25.13 -24.84 -42.70
C GLY A 33 24.66 -25.80 -43.80
N VAL A 34 23.85 -26.78 -43.45
CA VAL A 34 23.30 -27.77 -44.38
C VAL A 34 21.89 -27.36 -44.81
N GLU A 35 21.71 -27.05 -46.09
CA GLU A 35 20.38 -26.80 -46.66
C GLU A 35 19.69 -28.14 -46.94
N ARG A 36 18.52 -28.38 -46.34
CA ARG A 36 17.75 -29.62 -46.62
C ARG A 36 17.29 -29.69 -48.07
N GLU A 37 16.97 -28.55 -48.66
CA GLU A 37 16.60 -28.39 -50.06
C GLU A 37 17.30 -27.16 -50.60
N ARG A 38 18.09 -27.32 -51.68
CA ARG A 38 18.78 -26.20 -52.31
C ARG A 38 17.77 -25.32 -53.03
N TYR A 39 17.47 -24.17 -52.43
CA TYR A 39 16.60 -23.17 -53.04
C TYR A 39 17.40 -22.25 -53.96
N GLN A 40 16.90 -22.02 -55.18
CA GLN A 40 17.49 -21.07 -56.13
C GLN A 40 16.98 -19.67 -55.82
N ILE A 41 17.90 -18.75 -55.50
CA ILE A 41 17.57 -17.36 -55.21
C ILE A 41 17.34 -16.64 -56.55
N PRO A 42 16.23 -15.90 -56.72
CA PRO A 42 16.02 -15.06 -57.91
C PRO A 42 17.14 -14.02 -58.06
N GLU A 43 17.55 -13.73 -59.30
CA GLU A 43 18.71 -12.86 -59.60
C GLU A 43 18.67 -11.48 -58.92
N GLY A 44 17.48 -10.88 -58.74
CA GLY A 44 17.33 -9.59 -58.06
C GLY A 44 17.53 -9.62 -56.53
N LEU A 45 17.55 -10.80 -55.92
CA LEU A 45 17.69 -11.02 -54.48
C LEU A 45 19.04 -11.64 -54.10
N ASP A 46 19.79 -12.16 -55.06
CA ASP A 46 21.09 -12.77 -54.81
C ASP A 46 22.18 -11.70 -54.67
N LYS A 47 22.34 -11.21 -53.43
CA LYS A 47 23.38 -10.24 -53.08
C LYS A 47 24.61 -10.97 -52.54
N ALA A 48 25.80 -10.51 -52.95
CA ALA A 48 27.06 -10.92 -52.35
C ALA A 48 27.20 -10.32 -50.95
N TRP A 49 27.49 -11.15 -49.96
CA TRP A 49 27.71 -10.73 -48.58
C TRP A 49 29.09 -11.16 -48.13
N ASP A 50 29.79 -10.26 -47.45
CA ASP A 50 30.86 -10.66 -46.55
C ASP A 50 30.26 -11.36 -45.31
N GLN A 51 31.02 -12.28 -44.70
CA GLN A 51 30.55 -13.07 -43.57
C GLN A 51 30.23 -12.20 -42.34
N LEU A 52 31.02 -11.16 -42.07
CA LEU A 52 30.76 -10.23 -40.97
C LEU A 52 29.51 -9.38 -41.26
N ALA A 53 29.42 -8.84 -42.47
CA ALA A 53 28.28 -8.04 -42.91
C ALA A 53 26.96 -8.82 -42.87
N ALA A 54 26.99 -10.11 -43.22
CA ALA A 54 25.84 -11.00 -43.12
C ALA A 54 25.38 -11.20 -41.67
N ARG A 55 26.31 -11.47 -40.74
CA ARG A 55 25.99 -11.62 -39.30
C ARG A 55 25.41 -10.33 -38.72
N LEU A 56 25.99 -9.18 -39.05
CA LEU A 56 25.48 -7.87 -38.65
C LEU A 56 24.05 -7.65 -39.11
N ALA A 57 23.73 -7.99 -40.37
CA ALA A 57 22.38 -7.84 -40.91
C ALA A 57 21.37 -8.77 -40.21
N ILE A 58 21.76 -10.00 -39.89
CA ILE A 58 20.91 -10.97 -39.17
C ILE A 58 20.65 -10.49 -37.74
N ILE A 59 21.71 -10.10 -37.01
CA ILE A 59 21.59 -9.62 -35.62
C ILE A 59 20.78 -8.32 -35.55
N ARG A 60 20.98 -7.41 -36.51
CA ARG A 60 20.17 -6.17 -36.61
C ARG A 60 18.69 -6.48 -36.77
N GLY A 61 18.33 -7.38 -37.68
CA GLY A 61 16.93 -7.75 -37.88
C GLY A 61 16.32 -8.42 -36.63
N LEU A 62 17.10 -9.22 -35.92
CA LEU A 62 16.65 -9.87 -34.69
C LEU A 62 16.47 -8.88 -33.54
N ILE A 63 17.41 -7.96 -33.33
CA ILE A 63 17.36 -7.02 -32.20
C ILE A 63 16.26 -5.97 -32.35
N GLU A 64 15.81 -5.69 -33.58
CA GLU A 64 14.68 -4.81 -33.87
C GLU A 64 13.32 -5.35 -33.36
N ILE A 65 13.25 -6.65 -33.06
CA ILE A 65 12.02 -7.32 -32.58
C ILE A 65 12.21 -7.99 -31.22
N CYS A 66 13.43 -8.02 -30.69
CA CYS A 66 13.72 -8.60 -29.38
C CYS A 66 13.82 -7.49 -28.32
N GLY A 67 13.35 -7.79 -27.11
CA GLY A 67 13.64 -6.96 -25.94
C GLY A 67 15.12 -7.03 -25.55
N PRO A 68 15.48 -6.56 -24.35
CA PRO A 68 16.83 -6.73 -23.81
C PRO A 68 17.29 -8.20 -23.90
N ILE A 69 18.46 -8.43 -24.48
CA ILE A 69 19.03 -9.77 -24.67
C ILE A 69 20.52 -9.77 -24.29
N ARG A 70 21.00 -10.87 -23.69
CA ARG A 70 22.42 -11.06 -23.38
C ARG A 70 23.19 -11.53 -24.60
N GLY A 71 24.50 -11.25 -24.66
CA GLY A 71 25.35 -11.69 -25.78
C GLY A 71 25.41 -13.21 -25.89
N SER A 72 25.48 -13.90 -24.75
CA SER A 72 25.44 -15.36 -24.64
C SER A 72 24.12 -15.96 -25.11
N GLU A 73 22.99 -15.32 -24.82
CA GLU A 73 21.67 -15.75 -25.27
C GLU A 73 21.51 -15.56 -26.78
N LEU A 74 21.96 -14.43 -27.31
CA LEU A 74 21.98 -14.16 -28.74
C LEU A 74 22.84 -15.17 -29.50
N ALA A 75 24.02 -15.48 -28.97
CA ALA A 75 24.95 -16.45 -29.55
C ALA A 75 24.32 -17.85 -29.64
N LYS A 76 23.67 -18.31 -28.56
CA LYS A 76 22.94 -19.57 -28.53
C LYS A 76 21.78 -19.59 -29.53
N ARG A 77 20.99 -18.51 -29.60
CA ARG A 77 19.81 -18.39 -30.48
C ARG A 77 20.16 -18.33 -31.96
N LEU A 78 21.38 -17.91 -32.31
CA LEU A 78 21.85 -17.82 -33.67
C LEU A 78 22.89 -18.91 -34.01
N ALA A 79 23.19 -19.85 -33.11
CA ALA A 79 24.25 -20.84 -33.29
C ALA A 79 25.59 -20.22 -33.76
N ILE A 80 26.00 -19.11 -33.15
CA ILE A 80 27.29 -18.44 -33.35
C ILE A 80 28.06 -18.37 -32.04
N THR A 81 29.36 -18.05 -32.09
CA THR A 81 30.14 -17.91 -30.85
C THR A 81 29.82 -16.61 -30.13
N VAL A 82 29.97 -16.58 -28.80
CA VAL A 82 29.77 -15.35 -27.99
C VAL A 82 30.62 -14.18 -28.51
N PRO A 83 31.92 -14.34 -28.82
CA PRO A 83 32.71 -13.24 -29.39
C PRO A 83 32.18 -12.71 -30.73
N GLN A 84 31.58 -13.56 -31.56
CA GLN A 84 30.96 -13.12 -32.83
C GLN A 84 29.69 -12.32 -32.59
N ALA A 85 28.88 -12.71 -31.60
CA ALA A 85 27.69 -11.98 -31.19
C ALA A 85 28.06 -10.63 -30.58
N GLU A 86 29.01 -10.59 -29.65
CA GLU A 86 29.48 -9.36 -28.99
C GLU A 86 30.10 -8.38 -29.99
N ALA A 87 31.02 -8.83 -30.85
CA ALA A 87 31.62 -7.96 -31.87
C ALA A 87 30.57 -7.34 -32.82
N SER A 88 29.51 -8.10 -33.13
CA SER A 88 28.42 -7.60 -33.97
C SER A 88 27.55 -6.58 -33.22
N LEU A 89 27.29 -6.82 -31.93
CA LEU A 89 26.52 -5.91 -31.08
C LEU A 89 27.28 -4.60 -30.81
N GLU A 90 28.60 -4.67 -30.60
CA GLU A 90 29.47 -3.50 -30.46
C GLU A 90 29.50 -2.64 -31.74
N ALA A 91 29.54 -3.27 -32.91
CA ALA A 91 29.42 -2.54 -34.18
C ALA A 91 28.06 -1.84 -34.32
N LEU A 92 26.96 -2.52 -33.95
CA LEU A 92 25.62 -1.91 -33.96
C LEU A 92 25.46 -0.79 -32.92
N GLU A 93 26.18 -0.86 -31.80
CA GLU A 93 26.25 0.22 -30.81
C GLU A 93 27.02 1.42 -31.38
N GLY A 94 28.11 1.18 -32.10
CA GLY A 94 28.85 2.22 -32.82
C GLY A 94 28.00 2.94 -33.88
N GLU A 95 27.08 2.23 -34.53
CA GLU A 95 26.06 2.81 -35.43
C GLU A 95 24.89 3.50 -34.70
N GLY A 96 24.80 3.37 -33.38
CA GLY A 96 23.74 3.95 -32.55
C GLY A 96 22.39 3.22 -32.63
N ILE A 97 22.37 1.98 -33.13
CA ILE A 97 21.16 1.16 -33.29
C ILE A 97 20.77 0.51 -31.96
N VAL A 98 21.75 -0.01 -31.23
CA VAL A 98 21.56 -0.70 -29.95
C VAL A 98 22.19 0.07 -28.81
N LEU A 99 21.69 -0.16 -27.59
CA LEU A 99 22.27 0.34 -26.36
C LEU A 99 22.65 -0.84 -25.48
N ARG A 100 23.82 -0.75 -24.86
CA ARG A 100 24.28 -1.69 -23.84
C ARG A 100 23.90 -1.19 -22.44
N GLY A 101 23.40 -2.07 -21.59
CA GLY A 101 23.00 -1.71 -20.22
C GLY A 101 22.46 -2.87 -19.42
N ARG A 102 21.73 -2.56 -18.35
CA ARG A 102 20.96 -3.53 -17.56
C ARG A 102 19.51 -3.07 -17.58
N PHE A 103 18.66 -3.79 -18.30
CA PHE A 103 17.29 -3.37 -18.56
C PHE A 103 16.27 -4.31 -17.91
N THR A 104 16.61 -5.57 -17.68
CA THR A 104 15.78 -6.51 -16.90
C THR A 104 16.19 -6.55 -15.41
N ARG A 105 15.22 -6.89 -14.55
CA ARG A 105 15.36 -6.86 -13.09
C ARG A 105 16.06 -8.08 -12.47
N GLU A 106 16.59 -9.02 -13.26
CA GLU A 106 17.24 -10.24 -12.75
C GLU A 106 18.61 -10.02 -12.06
N SER A 107 18.88 -8.82 -11.55
CA SER A 107 20.05 -8.58 -10.70
C SER A 107 19.73 -7.65 -9.53
N LYS A 108 18.68 -8.00 -8.78
CA LYS A 108 18.72 -7.83 -7.32
C LYS A 108 18.56 -9.23 -6.72
N PRO A 109 19.61 -9.80 -6.08
CA PRO A 109 19.35 -10.88 -5.15
C PRO A 109 18.33 -10.35 -4.15
N GLN A 110 17.28 -11.15 -3.95
CA GLN A 110 16.28 -10.93 -2.93
C GLN A 110 17.01 -10.78 -1.59
N GLN A 111 17.21 -9.54 -1.14
CA GLN A 111 17.62 -9.26 0.23
C GLN A 111 16.40 -9.54 1.11
N ASP A 112 16.18 -10.82 1.39
CA ASP A 112 15.42 -11.23 2.56
C ASP A 112 16.19 -10.71 3.78
N TRP A 113 15.57 -9.83 4.55
CA TRP A 113 16.11 -9.30 5.82
C TRP A 113 16.03 -10.34 6.93
N LYS A 114 16.41 -11.59 6.65
CA LYS A 114 16.67 -12.60 7.68
C LYS A 114 18.17 -12.80 7.77
N GLN A 115 18.73 -12.21 8.83
CA GLN A 115 20.03 -12.56 9.35
C GLN A 115 20.01 -14.06 9.69
N ASP A 116 20.65 -14.87 8.87
CA ASP A 116 21.28 -16.10 9.32
C ASP A 116 22.63 -16.20 8.60
N GLU A 117 23.69 -16.04 9.39
CA GLU A 117 25.09 -16.22 9.01
C GLU A 117 25.33 -17.69 8.64
N THR A 118 24.97 -18.07 7.43
CA THR A 118 25.52 -19.27 6.80
C THR A 118 26.49 -18.85 5.71
N GLU A 119 27.70 -19.38 5.81
CA GLU A 119 28.84 -19.13 4.94
C GLU A 119 28.44 -19.26 3.46
N VAL A 120 28.24 -18.10 2.82
CA VAL A 120 28.16 -17.99 1.37
C VAL A 120 29.53 -18.35 0.82
N THR A 121 29.62 -19.55 0.23
CA THR A 121 30.84 -20.05 -0.42
C THR A 121 31.41 -19.02 -1.42
N GLU A 122 32.73 -18.86 -1.44
CA GLU A 122 33.46 -17.90 -2.28
C GLU A 122 33.23 -18.07 -3.80
N ALA A 123 32.59 -19.17 -4.22
CA ALA A 123 32.25 -19.47 -5.61
C ALA A 123 31.12 -18.60 -6.19
N GLU A 124 30.20 -18.08 -5.37
CA GLU A 124 29.07 -17.25 -5.85
C GLU A 124 29.44 -15.75 -5.98
N LYS A 125 30.68 -15.37 -5.67
CA LYS A 125 31.10 -13.96 -5.54
C LYS A 125 31.67 -13.30 -6.79
N ARG A 126 31.72 -13.93 -7.98
CA ARG A 126 32.43 -13.35 -9.14
C ARG A 126 31.86 -13.57 -10.54
N GLU A 127 30.57 -13.82 -10.72
CA GLU A 127 29.96 -13.59 -12.03
C GLU A 127 29.49 -12.12 -12.13
N LYS A 128 30.27 -11.29 -12.83
CA LYS A 128 29.78 -9.98 -13.27
C LYS A 128 28.49 -10.26 -14.07
N PRO A 129 27.33 -9.72 -13.68
CA PRO A 129 26.11 -9.94 -14.45
C PRO A 129 26.34 -9.38 -15.85
N GLU A 130 26.14 -10.26 -16.83
CA GLU A 130 26.36 -9.99 -18.25
C GLU A 130 25.53 -8.78 -18.68
N LEU A 131 26.12 -7.89 -19.48
CA LEU A 131 25.42 -6.72 -20.00
C LEU A 131 24.40 -7.14 -21.05
N GLU A 132 23.25 -6.47 -21.03
CA GLU A 132 22.18 -6.67 -21.99
C GLU A 132 22.25 -5.64 -23.10
N TRP A 133 21.76 -6.03 -24.27
CA TRP A 133 21.70 -5.21 -25.47
C TRP A 133 20.24 -5.05 -25.88
N CYS A 134 19.84 -3.83 -26.22
CA CYS A 134 18.47 -3.57 -26.65
C CYS A 134 18.46 -2.52 -27.76
N HIS A 135 17.58 -2.70 -28.75
CA HIS A 135 17.39 -1.72 -29.81
C HIS A 135 16.87 -0.39 -29.23
N ARG A 136 17.52 0.73 -29.55
CA ARG A 136 17.26 2.04 -28.94
C ARG A 136 15.80 2.47 -29.03
N ARG A 137 15.15 2.27 -30.18
CA ARG A 137 13.73 2.64 -30.37
C ARG A 137 12.78 1.72 -29.60
N LEU A 138 13.12 0.44 -29.45
CA LEU A 138 12.31 -0.49 -28.66
C LEU A 138 12.43 -0.15 -27.18
N LEU A 139 13.64 0.11 -26.69
CA LEU A 139 13.87 0.54 -25.31
C LEU A 139 13.10 1.82 -24.97
N ALA A 140 13.13 2.83 -25.85
CA ALA A 140 12.36 4.06 -25.68
C ALA A 140 10.84 3.80 -25.65
N ARG A 141 10.34 2.89 -26.50
CA ARG A 141 8.93 2.47 -26.52
C ARG A 141 8.54 1.75 -25.23
N ILE A 142 9.35 0.81 -24.76
CA ILE A 142 9.17 0.11 -23.49
C ILE A 142 9.07 1.14 -22.36
N HIS A 143 10.03 2.06 -22.27
CA HIS A 143 10.02 3.10 -21.25
C HIS A 143 8.75 3.97 -21.28
N ARG A 144 8.34 4.45 -22.46
CA ARG A 144 7.12 5.25 -22.60
C ARG A 144 5.88 4.48 -22.15
N LEU A 145 5.71 3.25 -22.62
CA LEU A 145 4.56 2.42 -22.23
C LEU A 145 4.53 2.12 -20.73
N THR A 146 5.69 1.88 -20.12
CA THR A 146 5.81 1.71 -18.67
C THR A 146 5.41 2.98 -17.93
N MET A 147 5.91 4.15 -18.36
CA MET A 147 5.58 5.43 -17.73
C MET A 147 4.09 5.79 -17.88
N ASP A 148 3.50 5.54 -19.05
CA ASP A 148 2.09 5.81 -19.30
C ASP A 148 1.20 4.87 -18.45
N GLY A 149 1.58 3.59 -18.31
CA GLY A 149 0.90 2.66 -17.41
C GLY A 149 0.99 3.09 -15.93
N LEU A 150 2.17 3.50 -15.47
CA LEU A 150 2.35 4.02 -14.11
C LEU A 150 1.55 5.30 -13.87
N ARG A 151 1.44 6.18 -14.88
CA ARG A 151 0.61 7.39 -14.79
C ARG A 151 -0.87 7.07 -14.71
N GLN A 152 -1.34 6.11 -15.49
CA GLN A 152 -2.74 5.66 -15.43
C GLN A 152 -3.09 5.09 -14.04
N GLN A 153 -2.17 4.37 -13.39
CA GLN A 153 -2.40 3.83 -12.05
C GLN A 153 -2.52 4.90 -10.96
N ILE A 154 -1.96 6.09 -11.17
CA ILE A 154 -1.95 7.20 -10.20
C ILE A 154 -2.86 8.35 -10.68
N GLN A 155 -3.61 8.14 -11.76
CA GLN A 155 -4.47 9.19 -12.31
C GLN A 155 -5.60 9.50 -11.32
N PRO A 156 -5.85 10.78 -10.98
CA PRO A 156 -6.96 11.14 -10.12
C PRO A 156 -8.27 10.72 -10.79
N VAL A 157 -9.15 10.11 -10.00
CA VAL A 157 -10.50 9.76 -10.42
C VAL A 157 -11.38 11.01 -10.47
N ASP A 158 -12.47 10.93 -11.22
CA ASP A 158 -13.47 11.99 -11.23
C ASP A 158 -14.11 12.17 -9.84
N ILE A 159 -14.58 13.40 -9.56
CA ILE A 159 -15.19 13.76 -8.27
C ILE A 159 -16.39 12.85 -7.97
N GLY A 160 -17.21 12.51 -8.97
CA GLY A 160 -18.37 11.63 -8.77
C GLY A 160 -17.97 10.23 -8.33
N VAL A 161 -16.91 9.67 -8.92
CA VAL A 161 -16.36 8.37 -8.54
C VAL A 161 -15.80 8.41 -7.12
N TYR A 162 -15.06 9.47 -6.78
CA TYR A 162 -14.52 9.64 -5.43
C TYR A 162 -15.63 9.77 -4.37
N GLN A 163 -16.69 10.53 -4.66
CA GLN A 163 -17.84 10.66 -3.75
C GLN A 163 -18.53 9.30 -3.55
N GLN A 164 -18.82 8.56 -4.61
CA GLN A 164 -19.42 7.24 -4.50
C GLN A 164 -18.56 6.28 -3.67
N PHE A 165 -17.25 6.30 -3.90
CA PHE A 165 -16.29 5.56 -3.06
C PHE A 165 -16.40 5.98 -1.59
N LEU A 166 -16.43 7.28 -1.27
CA LEU A 166 -16.54 7.75 0.12
C LEU A 166 -17.86 7.29 0.78
N PHE A 167 -18.99 7.40 0.10
CA PHE A 167 -20.28 6.96 0.64
C PHE A 167 -20.29 5.45 0.91
N GLN A 168 -19.70 4.65 0.01
CA GLN A 168 -19.59 3.19 0.21
C GLN A 168 -18.58 2.84 1.29
N HIS A 169 -17.40 3.45 1.26
CA HIS A 169 -16.31 3.21 2.20
C HIS A 169 -16.73 3.53 3.63
N HIS A 170 -17.48 4.63 3.83
CA HIS A 170 -17.99 5.01 5.14
C HIS A 170 -19.35 4.38 5.49
N GLY A 171 -19.87 3.44 4.68
CA GLY A 171 -21.13 2.74 4.98
C GLY A 171 -22.39 3.61 4.94
N LEU A 172 -22.33 4.79 4.32
CA LEU A 172 -23.46 5.74 4.19
C LEU A 172 -24.38 5.40 3.00
N HIS A 173 -23.98 4.45 2.16
CA HIS A 173 -24.82 3.92 1.10
C HIS A 173 -25.64 2.75 1.65
N HIS A 174 -26.96 2.73 1.40
CA HIS A 174 -27.89 1.73 1.93
C HIS A 174 -27.47 0.26 1.72
N LEU A 175 -26.87 -0.08 0.56
CA LEU A 175 -26.37 -1.44 0.30
C LEU A 175 -25.14 -1.85 1.14
N CYS A 176 -24.54 -0.89 1.85
CA CYS A 176 -23.33 -1.06 2.65
C CYS A 176 -23.61 -0.90 4.16
N HIS A 177 -24.88 -0.72 4.55
CA HIS A 177 -25.25 -0.64 5.95
C HIS A 177 -24.83 -1.90 6.70
N LYS A 178 -24.39 -1.69 7.94
CA LYS A 178 -23.96 -2.75 8.84
C LYS A 178 -25.12 -3.18 9.73
N THR A 179 -25.08 -4.42 10.21
CA THR A 179 -26.16 -5.00 11.01
C THR A 179 -25.64 -5.60 12.31
N GLY A 180 -26.39 -5.41 13.41
CA GLY A 180 -26.06 -5.97 14.72
C GLY A 180 -24.78 -5.41 15.35
N GLU A 181 -24.40 -5.97 16.51
CA GLU A 181 -23.27 -5.50 17.32
C GLU A 181 -21.92 -5.60 16.60
N ASN A 182 -21.66 -6.67 15.85
CA ASN A 182 -20.44 -6.80 15.05
C ASN A 182 -20.34 -5.68 13.99
N GLY A 183 -21.46 -5.35 13.36
CA GLY A 183 -21.53 -4.24 12.42
C GLY A 183 -21.27 -2.90 13.08
N LEU A 184 -21.82 -2.68 14.27
CA LEU A 184 -21.55 -1.48 15.08
C LEU A 184 -20.07 -1.37 15.47
N PHE A 185 -19.46 -2.48 15.89
CA PHE A 185 -18.04 -2.55 16.20
C PHE A 185 -17.17 -2.14 15.01
N GLU A 186 -17.49 -2.60 13.79
CA GLU A 186 -16.78 -2.19 12.57
C GLU A 186 -16.93 -0.68 12.30
N VAL A 187 -18.13 -0.13 12.47
CA VAL A 187 -18.39 1.32 12.31
C VAL A 187 -17.57 2.13 13.31
N ILE A 188 -17.56 1.73 14.58
CA ILE A 188 -16.77 2.40 15.63
C ILE A 188 -15.28 2.28 15.34
N THR A 189 -14.80 1.10 14.91
CA THR A 189 -13.41 0.88 14.54
C THR A 189 -12.96 1.78 13.39
N GLN A 190 -13.86 2.12 12.47
CA GLN A 190 -13.56 3.06 11.38
C GLN A 190 -13.57 4.54 11.84
N LEU A 191 -14.43 4.90 12.79
CA LEU A 191 -14.63 6.27 13.25
C LEU A 191 -13.81 6.64 14.50
N GLN A 192 -13.15 5.66 15.14
CA GLN A 192 -12.39 5.89 16.36
C GLN A 192 -11.24 6.87 16.16
N GLY A 193 -10.94 7.63 17.22
CA GLY A 193 -9.95 8.71 17.20
C GLY A 193 -10.51 10.07 16.74
N LEU A 194 -11.79 10.14 16.38
CA LEU A 194 -12.48 11.40 16.13
C LEU A 194 -13.12 11.93 17.42
N ASP A 195 -12.80 13.16 17.80
CA ASP A 195 -13.48 13.87 18.89
C ASP A 195 -14.64 14.68 18.29
N LEU A 196 -15.87 14.19 18.43
CA LEU A 196 -17.07 14.74 17.80
C LEU A 196 -18.17 15.04 18.82
N PRO A 197 -19.09 15.99 18.54
CA PRO A 197 -20.21 16.30 19.44
C PRO A 197 -20.95 15.05 19.94
N ALA A 198 -21.14 14.94 21.25
CA ALA A 198 -21.73 13.76 21.86
C ALA A 198 -23.07 13.35 21.24
N MET A 199 -23.95 14.31 20.95
CA MET A 199 -25.26 14.04 20.35
C MET A 199 -25.20 13.48 18.92
N ALA A 200 -24.12 13.75 18.18
CA ALA A 200 -24.00 13.36 16.78
C ALA A 200 -23.61 11.89 16.62
N TRP A 201 -23.02 11.27 17.65
CA TRP A 201 -22.52 9.89 17.57
C TRP A 201 -23.61 8.89 17.21
N GLU A 202 -24.69 8.82 17.97
CA GLU A 202 -25.73 7.84 17.71
C GLU A 202 -26.63 8.24 16.54
N SER A 203 -26.96 9.53 16.42
CA SER A 203 -27.96 10.04 15.47
C SER A 203 -27.43 10.29 14.06
N ASP A 204 -26.28 10.95 13.94
CA ASP A 204 -25.74 11.43 12.65
C ASP A 204 -24.58 10.56 12.13
N LEU A 205 -23.93 9.80 13.01
CA LEU A 205 -22.77 8.98 12.65
C LEU A 205 -23.11 7.49 12.60
N ILE A 206 -23.60 6.91 13.69
CA ILE A 206 -23.83 5.47 13.77
C ILE A 206 -25.12 5.08 13.03
N ALA A 207 -26.25 5.70 13.36
CA ALA A 207 -27.55 5.31 12.77
C ALA A 207 -27.57 5.34 11.23
N PRO A 208 -26.99 6.33 10.52
CA PRO A 208 -26.99 6.34 9.06
C PRO A 208 -26.10 5.26 8.41
N ARG A 209 -25.30 4.52 9.21
CA ARG A 209 -24.42 3.45 8.74
C ARG A 209 -24.94 2.06 9.05
N MET A 210 -26.12 1.97 9.68
CA MET A 210 -26.62 0.74 10.26
C MET A 210 -28.07 0.48 9.90
N ASP A 211 -28.40 -0.78 9.65
CA ASP A 211 -29.79 -1.21 9.59
C ASP A 211 -30.29 -1.50 11.01
N ALA A 212 -31.38 -0.82 11.38
CA ALA A 212 -32.05 -0.98 12.68
C ALA A 212 -31.11 -0.79 13.90
N TYR A 213 -30.30 0.27 13.90
CA TYR A 213 -29.50 0.66 15.06
C TYR A 213 -30.36 0.81 16.32
N SER A 214 -29.86 0.30 17.45
CA SER A 214 -30.46 0.54 18.77
C SER A 214 -29.36 0.89 19.78
N ALA A 215 -29.67 1.84 20.67
CA ALA A 215 -28.76 2.32 21.71
C ALA A 215 -28.23 1.19 22.62
N ARG A 216 -29.02 0.13 22.80
CA ARG A 216 -28.65 -1.07 23.57
C ARG A 216 -27.39 -1.75 23.01
N MET A 217 -27.23 -1.80 21.69
CA MET A 217 -26.07 -2.44 21.06
C MET A 217 -24.76 -1.74 21.46
N LEU A 218 -24.76 -0.41 21.53
CA LEU A 218 -23.61 0.35 21.99
C LEU A 218 -23.35 0.12 23.48
N ASP A 219 -24.41 0.08 24.28
CA ASP A 219 -24.31 -0.18 25.71
C ASP A 219 -23.74 -1.57 26.00
N GLU A 220 -24.15 -2.60 25.24
CA GLU A 220 -23.61 -3.96 25.32
C GLU A 220 -22.11 -4.00 25.00
N LEU A 221 -21.68 -3.41 23.88
CA LEU A 221 -20.26 -3.35 23.51
C LEU A 221 -19.41 -2.59 24.55
N CYS A 222 -19.98 -1.58 25.21
CA CYS A 222 -19.32 -0.85 26.28
C CYS A 222 -19.20 -1.68 27.56
N LEU A 223 -20.28 -2.35 27.97
CA LEU A 223 -20.32 -3.21 29.16
C LEU A 223 -19.41 -4.44 29.03
N GLU A 224 -19.28 -5.00 27.83
CA GLU A 224 -18.31 -6.05 27.52
C GLU A 224 -16.85 -5.54 27.59
N GLY A 225 -16.65 -4.23 27.58
CA GLY A 225 -15.34 -3.59 27.59
C GLY A 225 -14.66 -3.56 26.23
N THR A 226 -15.32 -4.02 25.16
CA THR A 226 -14.80 -4.02 23.79
C THR A 226 -14.65 -2.59 23.26
N VAL A 227 -15.67 -1.77 23.48
CA VAL A 227 -15.70 -0.34 23.15
C VAL A 227 -15.66 0.47 24.44
N THR A 228 -15.04 1.63 24.42
CA THR A 228 -15.14 2.60 25.49
C THR A 228 -15.27 4.00 24.90
N TRP A 229 -15.57 4.96 25.76
CA TRP A 229 -15.79 6.34 25.39
C TRP A 229 -15.02 7.26 26.34
N GLY A 230 -14.76 8.47 25.86
CA GLY A 230 -14.08 9.47 26.67
C GLY A 230 -13.69 10.69 25.87
N ARG A 231 -13.09 11.65 26.55
CA ARG A 231 -12.57 12.87 25.94
C ARG A 231 -11.10 12.67 25.59
N MET A 232 -10.79 12.48 24.31
CA MET A 232 -9.41 12.22 23.88
C MET A 232 -8.58 13.50 23.80
N PHE A 233 -9.17 14.62 23.41
CA PHE A 233 -8.47 15.90 23.26
C PHE A 233 -9.13 16.97 24.13
N PRO A 234 -8.89 16.97 25.45
CA PRO A 234 -9.47 17.98 26.33
C PRO A 234 -9.00 19.40 25.95
N PRO A 235 -9.88 20.40 26.06
CA PRO A 235 -9.51 21.78 25.74
C PRO A 235 -8.41 22.28 26.68
N LYS A 236 -7.48 23.09 26.16
CA LYS A 236 -6.50 23.79 27.01
C LYS A 236 -7.23 24.78 27.92
N ARG A 237 -6.90 24.76 29.21
CA ARG A 237 -7.44 25.72 30.18
C ARG A 237 -6.84 27.10 29.98
N ASP A 238 -7.68 28.11 30.10
CA ASP A 238 -7.28 29.52 30.19
C ASP A 238 -7.35 29.94 31.67
N PRO A 239 -6.20 30.12 32.36
CA PRO A 239 -6.15 30.43 33.78
C PRO A 239 -6.75 31.81 34.13
N GLU A 240 -6.92 32.71 33.15
CA GLU A 240 -7.51 34.03 33.38
C GLU A 240 -9.05 34.02 33.41
N ARG A 241 -9.71 32.95 32.94
CA ARG A 241 -11.18 32.82 33.02
C ARG A 241 -11.63 32.25 34.36
N SER A 242 -12.22 33.12 35.20
CA SER A 242 -12.44 32.88 36.64
C SER A 242 -13.51 31.85 37.07
N ARG A 243 -14.07 30.98 36.20
CA ARG A 243 -14.88 29.75 36.51
C ARG A 243 -15.53 29.13 35.24
N PRO A 244 -15.92 27.84 35.24
CA PRO A 244 -15.53 26.91 34.19
C PRO A 244 -16.38 27.01 32.92
N MET A 245 -15.70 26.88 31.78
CA MET A 245 -16.33 26.75 30.46
C MET A 245 -16.81 25.31 30.16
N ALA A 246 -16.62 24.39 31.10
CA ALA A 246 -16.86 22.95 30.93
C ALA A 246 -18.19 22.55 31.58
N SER A 247 -19.28 23.12 31.08
CA SER A 247 -20.61 22.57 31.33
C SER A 247 -20.82 21.42 30.35
N LEU A 248 -21.16 20.22 30.84
CA LEU A 248 -21.52 19.11 29.97
C LEU A 248 -22.73 19.52 29.14
N THR A 249 -22.54 19.65 27.83
CA THR A 249 -23.59 20.02 26.88
C THR A 249 -23.67 18.94 25.81
N ARG A 250 -24.77 18.87 25.07
CA ARG A 250 -24.94 17.92 23.96
C ARG A 250 -23.85 18.05 22.88
N VAL A 251 -23.22 19.22 22.79
CA VAL A 251 -22.14 19.52 21.85
C VAL A 251 -20.74 19.27 22.42
N VAL A 252 -20.63 18.81 23.67
CA VAL A 252 -19.34 18.41 24.24
C VAL A 252 -18.72 17.34 23.35
N PRO A 253 -17.49 17.54 22.84
CA PRO A 253 -16.94 16.55 21.94
C PRO A 253 -16.43 15.35 22.75
N ILE A 254 -16.73 14.15 22.30
CA ILE A 254 -16.30 12.88 22.86
C ILE A 254 -15.84 11.96 21.73
N SER A 255 -15.01 10.99 22.06
CA SER A 255 -14.60 9.91 21.18
C SER A 255 -15.24 8.59 21.63
N LEU A 256 -15.65 7.78 20.66
CA LEU A 256 -15.86 6.34 20.82
C LEU A 256 -14.66 5.60 20.24
N PHE A 257 -14.13 4.59 20.93
CA PHE A 257 -12.97 3.84 20.46
C PHE A 257 -12.91 2.43 21.00
N VAL A 258 -12.20 1.56 20.29
CA VAL A 258 -11.93 0.20 20.73
C VAL A 258 -10.93 0.25 21.88
N ARG A 259 -11.23 -0.45 22.99
CA ARG A 259 -10.39 -0.39 24.20
C ARG A 259 -8.95 -0.83 23.92
N ASN A 260 -8.76 -1.83 23.08
CA ASN A 260 -7.43 -2.34 22.68
C ASN A 260 -6.60 -1.31 21.89
N ASP A 261 -7.26 -0.35 21.23
CA ASP A 261 -6.62 0.67 20.40
C ASP A 261 -6.27 1.94 21.19
N LEU A 262 -6.72 2.04 22.45
CA LEU A 262 -6.51 3.23 23.29
C LEU A 262 -5.04 3.66 23.33
N ALA A 263 -4.11 2.72 23.50
CA ALA A 263 -2.69 3.03 23.67
C ALA A 263 -2.09 3.83 22.51
N TRP A 264 -2.44 3.52 21.27
CA TRP A 264 -1.92 4.26 20.11
C TRP A 264 -2.78 5.48 19.77
N LEU A 265 -4.10 5.42 20.03
CA LEU A 265 -5.00 6.55 19.84
C LEU A 265 -4.68 7.72 20.78
N SER A 266 -4.32 7.44 22.03
CA SER A 266 -3.99 8.45 23.03
C SER A 266 -2.51 8.85 23.03
N ALA A 267 -1.67 8.31 22.14
CA ALA A 267 -0.23 8.54 22.16
C ALA A 267 0.18 10.01 22.05
N LYS A 268 -0.69 10.85 21.45
CA LYS A 268 -0.51 12.31 21.34
C LYS A 268 -1.54 13.12 22.14
N SER A 269 -2.37 12.45 22.93
CA SER A 269 -3.34 13.13 23.79
C SER A 269 -2.59 13.84 24.94
N PRO A 270 -2.90 15.11 25.23
CA PRO A 270 -2.34 15.78 26.40
C PRO A 270 -2.90 15.13 27.67
N LEU A 271 -2.03 14.92 28.66
CA LEU A 271 -2.49 14.51 29.98
C LEU A 271 -3.40 15.60 30.57
N PRO A 272 -4.57 15.25 31.10
CA PRO A 272 -5.48 16.23 31.67
C PRO A 272 -4.87 16.81 32.96
N ASP A 273 -4.90 18.14 33.09
CA ASP A 273 -4.34 18.88 34.23
C ASP A 273 -5.43 19.23 35.24
N THR A 274 -5.23 18.85 36.51
CA THR A 274 -6.19 19.07 37.60
C THR A 274 -6.29 20.54 38.01
N THR A 275 -5.34 21.40 37.62
CA THR A 275 -5.29 22.82 38.02
C THR A 275 -6.55 23.61 37.61
N GLY A 276 -7.34 24.06 38.60
CA GLY A 276 -8.55 24.86 38.34
C GLY A 276 -9.85 24.06 38.18
N LEU A 277 -9.87 22.78 38.60
CA LEU A 277 -11.12 22.06 38.83
C LEU A 277 -11.95 22.74 39.93
N GLY A 278 -13.28 22.68 39.82
CA GLY A 278 -14.17 23.03 40.93
C GLY A 278 -13.85 22.18 42.17
N SER A 279 -14.01 22.74 43.37
CA SER A 279 -13.65 22.03 44.62
C SER A 279 -14.34 20.68 44.76
N ARG A 280 -15.63 20.61 44.43
CA ARG A 280 -16.40 19.36 44.43
C ARG A 280 -15.93 18.37 43.36
N SER A 281 -15.56 18.86 42.18
CA SER A 281 -15.04 18.02 41.11
C SER A 281 -13.68 17.44 41.47
N GLN A 282 -12.84 18.21 42.18
CA GLN A 282 -11.60 17.71 42.75
C GLN A 282 -11.87 16.64 43.82
N GLU A 283 -12.83 16.87 44.74
CA GLU A 283 -13.21 15.87 45.76
C GLU A 283 -13.70 14.56 45.13
N VAL A 284 -14.53 14.63 44.08
CA VAL A 284 -14.99 13.45 43.32
C VAL A 284 -13.82 12.75 42.63
N LEU A 285 -12.92 13.49 41.99
CA LEU A 285 -11.74 12.93 41.33
C LEU A 285 -10.80 12.24 42.33
N ASP A 286 -10.52 12.89 43.46
CA ASP A 286 -9.68 12.34 44.52
C ASP A 286 -10.31 11.05 45.07
N TYR A 287 -11.62 11.02 45.31
CA TYR A 287 -12.31 9.81 45.75
C TYR A 287 -12.13 8.67 44.75
N LEU A 288 -12.36 8.92 43.46
CA LEU A 288 -12.22 7.91 42.39
C LEU A 288 -10.77 7.42 42.23
N GLN A 289 -9.77 8.27 42.42
CA GLN A 289 -8.35 7.87 42.41
C GLN A 289 -8.00 6.92 43.56
N HIS A 290 -8.59 7.13 44.74
CA HIS A 290 -8.31 6.30 45.92
C HIS A 290 -9.14 5.01 45.98
N ARG A 291 -10.41 5.05 45.54
CA ARG A 291 -11.35 3.93 45.66
C ARG A 291 -11.57 3.16 44.35
N GLY A 292 -11.23 3.75 43.22
CA GLY A 292 -11.49 3.19 41.89
C GLY A 292 -12.92 3.45 41.40
N ALA A 293 -13.32 2.68 40.38
CA ALA A 293 -14.65 2.76 39.79
C ALA A 293 -15.75 2.60 40.85
N SER A 294 -16.71 3.52 40.86
CA SER A 294 -17.74 3.63 41.88
C SER A 294 -19.08 3.98 41.24
N PHE A 295 -20.19 3.50 41.78
CA PHE A 295 -21.53 3.88 41.30
C PHE A 295 -21.87 5.32 41.70
N ALA A 296 -22.72 5.98 40.91
CA ALA A 296 -23.12 7.36 41.16
C ALA A 296 -23.81 7.54 42.52
N ASP A 297 -24.67 6.60 42.92
CA ASP A 297 -25.34 6.63 44.22
C ASP A 297 -24.36 6.51 45.40
N ASP A 298 -23.32 5.68 45.24
CA ASP A 298 -22.27 5.53 46.24
C ASP A 298 -21.42 6.81 46.35
N LEU A 299 -21.08 7.42 45.21
CA LEU A 299 -20.36 8.71 45.18
C LEU A 299 -21.17 9.81 45.88
N ALA A 300 -22.46 9.92 45.57
CA ALA A 300 -23.36 10.89 46.18
C ALA A 300 -23.45 10.70 47.69
N ALA A 301 -23.62 9.46 48.16
CA ALA A 301 -23.74 9.15 49.57
C ALA A 301 -22.44 9.40 50.35
N GLN A 302 -21.30 8.97 49.81
CA GLN A 302 -20.00 9.06 50.50
C GLN A 302 -19.48 10.50 50.57
N LEU A 303 -19.71 11.30 49.53
CA LEU A 303 -19.29 12.70 49.47
C LEU A 303 -20.40 13.68 49.93
N GLN A 304 -21.56 13.16 50.35
CA GLN A 304 -22.73 13.95 50.78
C GLN A 304 -23.16 15.00 49.73
N LEU A 305 -23.07 14.64 48.45
CA LEU A 305 -23.42 15.51 47.33
C LEU A 305 -24.91 15.36 46.98
N LEU A 306 -25.56 16.47 46.66
CA LEU A 306 -26.89 16.43 46.02
C LEU A 306 -26.75 15.91 44.57
N PRO A 307 -27.76 15.25 43.99
CA PRO A 307 -27.69 14.69 42.63
C PRO A 307 -27.22 15.72 41.58
N ILE A 308 -27.79 16.92 41.59
CA ILE A 308 -27.40 18.02 40.69
C ILE A 308 -25.92 18.41 40.83
N GLN A 309 -25.37 18.35 42.05
CA GLN A 309 -23.97 18.71 42.32
C GLN A 309 -23.03 17.63 41.82
N LEU A 310 -23.42 16.36 41.95
CA LEU A 310 -22.69 15.24 41.38
C LEU A 310 -22.69 15.30 39.85
N GLU A 311 -23.84 15.56 39.23
CA GLU A 311 -23.97 15.72 37.78
C GLU A 311 -23.10 16.86 37.23
N GLU A 312 -23.07 18.01 37.91
CA GLU A 312 -22.19 19.13 37.57
C GLU A 312 -20.72 18.75 37.67
N SER A 313 -20.32 18.07 38.75
CA SER A 313 -18.94 17.64 38.95
C SER A 313 -18.50 16.57 37.94
N LEU A 314 -19.32 15.54 37.70
CA LEU A 314 -19.05 14.53 36.67
C LEU A 314 -19.01 15.17 35.28
N GLY A 315 -19.91 16.10 34.99
CA GLY A 315 -19.93 16.83 33.73
C GLY A 315 -18.66 17.63 33.47
N GLU A 316 -18.13 18.31 34.50
CA GLU A 316 -16.83 18.98 34.42
C GLU A 316 -15.70 17.97 34.18
N LEU A 317 -15.65 16.90 34.96
CA LEU A 317 -14.61 15.87 34.84
C LEU A 317 -14.60 15.16 33.48
N ILE A 318 -15.77 14.83 32.93
CA ILE A 318 -15.92 14.24 31.60
C ILE A 318 -15.45 15.21 30.52
N SER A 319 -15.86 16.48 30.60
CA SER A 319 -15.49 17.52 29.62
C SER A 319 -13.98 17.73 29.52
N TYR A 320 -13.26 17.49 30.60
CA TYR A 320 -11.80 17.54 30.66
C TYR A 320 -11.11 16.18 30.53
N GLY A 321 -11.86 15.08 30.37
CA GLY A 321 -11.28 13.75 30.14
C GLY A 321 -10.66 13.09 31.35
N PHE A 322 -11.09 13.44 32.56
CA PHE A 322 -10.64 12.77 33.78
C PHE A 322 -11.36 11.46 34.07
N VAL A 323 -12.63 11.37 33.68
CA VAL A 323 -13.50 10.23 34.01
C VAL A 323 -14.30 9.80 32.81
N ASN A 324 -14.59 8.50 32.77
CA ASN A 324 -15.56 7.87 31.88
C ASN A 324 -16.33 6.80 32.69
N ALA A 325 -17.23 6.09 32.02
CA ALA A 325 -17.98 4.98 32.61
C ALA A 325 -17.94 3.75 31.68
N ASP A 326 -18.20 2.57 32.25
CA ASP A 326 -18.24 1.32 31.49
C ASP A 326 -19.46 1.19 30.56
N GLY A 327 -20.47 2.06 30.72
CA GLY A 327 -21.63 2.13 29.83
C GLY A 327 -21.79 3.50 29.20
N PHE A 328 -22.34 3.55 27.98
CA PHE A 328 -22.69 4.82 27.33
C PHE A 328 -24.05 5.36 27.81
N GLY A 329 -24.97 4.49 28.23
CA GLY A 329 -26.31 4.87 28.71
C GLY A 329 -26.32 5.87 29.87
N GLY A 330 -25.42 5.75 30.85
CA GLY A 330 -25.31 6.74 31.94
C GLY A 330 -24.89 8.11 31.43
N PHE A 331 -23.97 8.15 30.46
CA PHE A 331 -23.58 9.40 29.79
C PHE A 331 -24.73 9.99 28.97
N ARG A 332 -25.48 9.13 28.27
CA ARG A 332 -26.69 9.51 27.51
C ARG A 332 -27.72 10.20 28.40
N GLN A 333 -27.97 9.65 29.59
CA GLN A 333 -28.88 10.24 30.59
C GLN A 333 -28.41 11.62 31.07
N LEU A 334 -27.10 11.78 31.33
CA LEU A 334 -26.52 13.08 31.71
C LEU A 334 -26.68 14.14 30.62
N LEU A 335 -26.70 13.76 29.34
CA LEU A 335 -26.91 14.68 28.22
C LEU A 335 -28.39 15.04 28.01
N GLU A 336 -29.32 14.13 28.29
CA GLU A 336 -30.76 14.37 28.12
C GLU A 336 -31.32 15.38 29.12
N GLN A 337 -30.76 15.42 30.33
CA GLN A 337 -31.14 16.33 31.41
C GLN A 337 -30.72 17.80 31.16
N ARG A 338 -30.04 18.08 30.03
CA ARG A 338 -29.51 19.40 29.65
C ARG A 338 -29.97 19.83 28.25
#